data_AF-A0A1Q8S3U9-F1
#
_entry.id   AF-A0A1Q8S3U9-F1
#
_cell.length_a   1.000
_cell.length_b   1.000
_cell.length_c   1.000
_cell.angle_alpha   90.00
_cell.angle_beta   90.00
_cell.angle_gamma   90.00
#
_symmetry.space_group_name_H-M   'P 1'
#
loop_
_entity.id
_entity.type
_entity.pdbx_description
1 polymer ?
#
loop_
_entity_poly.entity_id
_entity_poly.type
_entity_poly.pdbx_seq_one_letter_code
_entity_poly.pdbx_strand_id
1 'polypeptide(L)'
;MGRFPWLREDFNDTGHLITPPTWTISRHAAELRSWTIGCLCWLLLAVSVALNVALLCSGAKVTNIACDCSRMDVSGYLCAPNGARPEEARRRGCEFDPISFHWYPRRRVLDADNQAIIRQFLDKGPWHRYYDAEGTVEVDPKNEALTALWLTKREHVVHCMYTLQQTHLWLNKGFDPPFNYSHTLHCTSWLVSVIMESPPTDLDALTVHAVPYPHEWQVVKPKFPCEEEGLSCVSW
;
A
#
# COMPACT_ATOMS: atom_id res chain seq x y z
N MET A 1 61.08 -19.39 -79.11
CA MET A 1 61.05 -17.90 -79.04
C MET A 1 59.85 -17.52 -78.18
N GLY A 2 59.88 -16.77 -77.08
CA GLY A 2 60.92 -16.14 -76.25
C GLY A 2 60.26 -15.89 -74.86
N ARG A 3 60.89 -16.33 -73.77
CA ARG A 3 61.56 -15.53 -72.72
C ARG A 3 60.70 -14.46 -72.02
N PHE A 4 60.40 -14.73 -70.76
CA PHE A 4 60.03 -13.79 -69.70
C PHE A 4 61.26 -12.97 -69.23
N PRO A 5 61.11 -11.64 -69.10
CA PRO A 5 61.87 -10.81 -68.16
C PRO A 5 60.85 -10.17 -67.18
N TRP A 6 61.04 -10.04 -65.87
CA TRP A 6 62.09 -9.31 -65.17
C TRP A 6 62.08 -9.73 -63.68
N LEU A 7 63.08 -10.51 -63.26
CA LEU A 7 63.60 -10.49 -61.89
C LEU A 7 65.04 -10.00 -62.06
N ARG A 8 65.29 -8.75 -61.66
CA ARG A 8 66.64 -8.18 -61.64
C ARG A 8 66.98 -7.95 -60.17
N GLU A 9 67.72 -8.88 -59.60
CA GLU A 9 68.38 -8.71 -58.31
C GLU A 9 69.69 -7.95 -58.58
N ASP A 10 69.76 -6.72 -58.10
CA ASP A 10 70.99 -5.92 -58.13
C ASP A 10 71.85 -6.32 -56.92
N PHE A 11 72.96 -7.01 -57.18
CA PHE A 11 74.05 -7.22 -56.22
C PHE A 11 75.20 -6.24 -56.55
N ASN A 12 75.77 -5.60 -55.52
CA ASN A 12 77.00 -4.80 -55.65
C ASN A 12 78.23 -5.67 -55.31
N ASP A 13 79.36 -5.38 -55.96
CA ASP A 13 80.58 -6.21 -56.09
C ASP A 13 81.41 -6.44 -54.80
N THR A 14 80.83 -6.26 -53.61
CA THR A 14 81.53 -6.48 -52.34
C THR A 14 80.71 -7.27 -51.29
N GLY A 15 79.56 -7.83 -51.66
CA GLY A 15 78.88 -8.81 -50.81
C GLY A 15 78.37 -8.29 -49.45
N HIS A 16 78.06 -7.00 -49.34
CA HIS A 16 77.41 -6.43 -48.15
C HIS A 16 75.98 -5.96 -48.45
N LEU A 17 75.02 -6.42 -47.64
CA LEU A 17 73.62 -6.00 -47.64
C LEU A 17 73.51 -4.51 -47.29
N ILE A 18 72.96 -3.70 -48.20
CA ILE A 18 72.56 -2.32 -47.91
C ILE A 18 71.25 -2.38 -47.11
N THR A 19 71.33 -2.22 -45.80
CA THR A 19 70.14 -1.98 -44.97
C THR A 19 69.66 -0.54 -45.15
N PRO A 20 68.36 -0.27 -45.40
CA PRO A 20 67.84 1.09 -45.42
C PRO A 20 67.94 1.77 -44.03
N PRO A 21 68.03 3.10 -43.97
CA PRO A 21 68.19 3.84 -42.72
C PRO A 21 66.92 3.70 -41.85
N THR A 22 67.12 3.30 -40.59
CA THR A 22 66.10 2.99 -39.58
C THR A 22 65.24 4.17 -39.11
N TRP A 23 65.46 5.38 -39.64
CA TRP A 23 64.84 6.63 -39.16
C TRP A 23 63.46 6.95 -39.77
N THR A 24 63.09 6.38 -40.92
CA THR A 24 61.79 6.65 -41.58
C THR A 24 60.67 5.74 -41.08
N ILE A 25 60.98 4.51 -40.64
CA ILE A 25 59.99 3.57 -40.10
C ILE A 25 59.51 4.00 -38.70
N SER A 26 60.36 4.66 -37.91
CA SER A 26 60.03 5.08 -36.54
C SER A 26 59.03 6.25 -36.48
N ARG A 27 59.04 7.18 -37.44
CA ARG A 27 58.09 8.31 -37.50
C ARG A 27 56.68 7.87 -37.88
N HIS A 28 56.52 7.01 -38.89
CA HIS A 28 55.20 6.49 -39.26
C HIS A 28 54.59 5.60 -38.17
N ALA A 29 55.42 4.81 -37.46
CA ALA A 29 54.95 4.03 -36.31
C ALA A 29 54.51 4.92 -35.12
N ALA A 30 55.17 6.07 -34.92
CA ALA A 30 54.80 7.03 -33.87
C ALA A 30 53.52 7.81 -34.21
N GLU A 31 53.30 8.18 -35.48
CA GLU A 31 52.07 8.83 -35.94
C GLU A 31 50.87 7.88 -35.94
N LEU A 32 51.02 6.62 -36.35
CA LEU A 32 49.97 5.62 -36.23
C LEU A 32 49.61 5.34 -34.75
N ARG A 33 50.60 5.36 -33.84
CA ARG A 33 50.36 5.26 -32.40
C ARG A 33 49.65 6.50 -31.83
N SER A 34 49.97 7.71 -32.27
CA SER A 34 49.29 8.92 -31.79
C SER A 34 47.83 9.00 -32.25
N TRP A 35 47.55 8.57 -33.49
CA TRP A 35 46.19 8.48 -34.03
C TRP A 35 45.35 7.41 -33.33
N THR A 36 45.91 6.22 -33.11
CA THR A 36 45.21 5.14 -32.40
C THR A 36 44.92 5.48 -30.94
N ILE A 37 45.86 6.13 -30.24
CA ILE A 37 45.65 6.63 -28.87
C ILE A 37 44.59 7.74 -28.86
N GLY A 38 44.62 8.65 -29.84
CA GLY A 38 43.60 9.69 -29.98
C GLY A 38 42.20 9.12 -30.16
N CYS A 39 42.02 8.15 -31.07
CA CYS A 39 40.73 7.49 -31.29
C CYS A 39 40.24 6.73 -30.06
N LEU A 40 41.12 6.03 -29.34
CA LEU A 40 40.78 5.34 -28.09
C LEU A 40 40.34 6.32 -26.99
N CYS A 41 41.03 7.44 -26.83
CA CYS A 41 40.64 8.48 -25.86
C CYS A 41 39.27 9.08 -26.20
N TRP A 42 38.99 9.37 -27.48
CA TRP A 42 37.68 9.87 -27.91
C TRP A 42 36.56 8.86 -27.70
N LEU A 43 36.81 7.57 -27.98
CA LEU A 43 35.84 6.50 -27.73
C LEU A 43 35.55 6.35 -26.23
N LEU A 44 36.58 6.38 -25.37
CA LEU A 44 36.41 6.30 -23.91
C LEU A 44 35.65 7.52 -23.36
N LEU A 45 35.92 8.72 -23.89
CA LEU A 45 35.21 9.93 -23.50
C LEU A 45 33.73 9.85 -23.91
N ALA A 46 33.45 9.39 -25.14
CA ALA A 46 32.08 9.22 -25.63
C ALA A 46 31.29 8.18 -24.82
N VAL A 47 31.91 7.05 -24.48
CA VAL A 47 31.29 6.01 -23.63
C VAL A 47 31.04 6.54 -22.22
N SER A 48 31.98 7.28 -21.64
CA SER A 48 31.81 7.90 -20.32
C SER A 48 30.67 8.92 -20.32
N VAL A 49 30.59 9.79 -21.33
CA VAL A 49 29.47 10.75 -21.47
C VAL A 49 28.15 10.02 -21.65
N ALA A 50 28.10 8.98 -22.49
CA ALA A 50 26.89 8.17 -22.68
C ALA A 50 26.44 7.46 -21.38
N LEU A 51 27.38 6.93 -20.60
CA LEU A 51 27.10 6.31 -19.30
C LEU A 51 26.60 7.33 -18.27
N ASN A 52 27.21 8.51 -18.20
CA ASN A 52 26.76 9.58 -17.29
C ASN A 52 25.39 10.14 -17.68
N VAL A 53 25.11 10.31 -18.99
CA VAL A 53 23.78 10.68 -19.50
C VAL A 53 22.77 9.58 -19.20
N ALA A 54 23.12 8.30 -19.39
CA ALA A 54 22.25 7.19 -19.04
C ALA A 54 21.98 7.11 -17.54
N LEU A 55 22.97 7.38 -16.68
CA LEU A 55 22.80 7.44 -15.22
C LEU A 55 21.91 8.62 -14.82
N LEU A 56 22.07 9.79 -15.43
CA LEU A 56 21.23 10.96 -15.19
C LEU A 56 19.79 10.73 -15.66
N CYS A 57 19.60 10.11 -16.84
CA CYS A 57 18.27 9.72 -17.33
C CYS A 57 17.64 8.59 -16.49
N SER A 58 18.44 7.73 -15.88
CA SER A 58 17.97 6.69 -14.95
C SER A 58 17.68 7.26 -13.56
N GLY A 59 18.45 8.25 -13.10
CA GLY A 59 18.21 9.02 -11.88
C GLY A 59 16.97 9.91 -11.97
N ALA A 60 16.66 10.42 -13.16
CA ALA A 60 15.40 11.11 -13.44
C ALA A 60 14.17 10.18 -13.45
N LYS A 61 14.35 8.85 -13.41
CA LYS A 61 13.26 7.89 -13.12
C LYS A 61 13.04 7.64 -11.62
N VAL A 62 13.90 8.18 -10.75
CA VAL A 62 13.73 8.11 -9.29
C VAL A 62 12.87 9.26 -8.76
N THR A 63 12.47 10.20 -9.62
CA THR A 63 11.51 11.25 -9.28
C THR A 63 10.15 10.91 -9.87
N ASN A 64 9.43 10.03 -9.18
CA ASN A 64 7.96 9.95 -9.10
C ASN A 64 7.58 8.65 -8.38
N ILE A 65 8.06 8.47 -7.14
CA ILE A 65 7.15 7.91 -6.13
C ILE A 65 6.22 9.07 -5.77
N ALA A 66 5.36 9.45 -6.71
CA ALA A 66 4.06 9.91 -6.28
C ALA A 66 3.56 8.74 -5.44
N CYS A 67 3.30 8.96 -4.15
CA CYS A 67 2.19 8.23 -3.56
C CYS A 67 1.00 8.58 -4.44
N ASP A 68 0.79 7.79 -5.50
CA ASP A 68 -0.55 7.52 -5.96
C ASP A 68 -1.21 6.98 -4.70
N CYS A 69 -1.92 7.85 -3.99
CA CYS A 69 -2.93 7.45 -3.04
C CYS A 69 -3.99 6.77 -3.90
N SER A 70 -3.64 5.58 -4.41
CA SER A 70 -4.49 4.75 -5.23
C SER A 70 -5.76 4.68 -4.44
N ARG A 71 -6.85 5.18 -5.02
CA ARG A 71 -8.18 5.06 -4.45
C ARG A 71 -8.32 3.60 -4.04
N MET A 72 -8.28 3.32 -2.73
CA MET A 72 -8.18 1.95 -2.24
C MET A 72 -9.32 1.16 -2.88
N ASP A 73 -8.98 0.13 -3.64
CA ASP A 73 -9.98 -0.73 -4.26
C ASP A 73 -10.62 -1.60 -3.19
N VAL A 74 -11.63 -1.02 -2.53
CA VAL A 74 -12.44 -1.68 -1.51
C VAL A 74 -13.63 -2.42 -2.13
N SER A 75 -13.64 -2.67 -3.45
CA SER A 75 -14.76 -3.37 -4.10
C SER A 75 -14.76 -4.89 -3.82
N GLY A 76 -13.61 -5.45 -3.42
CA GLY A 76 -13.40 -6.88 -3.18
C GLY A 76 -13.53 -7.34 -1.72
N TYR A 77 -14.17 -6.57 -0.84
CA TYR A 77 -14.22 -6.91 0.59
C TYR A 77 -15.04 -8.19 0.87
N LEU A 78 -16.09 -8.46 0.08
CA LEU A 78 -16.91 -9.67 0.19
C LEU A 78 -16.26 -10.88 -0.51
N CYS A 79 -16.23 -12.01 0.17
CA CYS A 79 -15.66 -13.25 -0.34
C CYS A 79 -16.72 -14.15 -1.02
N ALA A 80 -17.94 -14.18 -0.49
CA ALA A 80 -19.08 -14.88 -1.07
C ALA A 80 -20.37 -14.06 -0.87
N PRO A 81 -21.39 -14.25 -1.73
CA PRO A 81 -22.66 -13.57 -1.56
C PRO A 81 -23.36 -14.05 -0.28
N ASN A 82 -24.20 -13.19 0.28
CA ASN A 82 -25.12 -13.57 1.35
C ASN A 82 -26.07 -14.68 0.85
N GLY A 83 -26.47 -15.58 1.74
CA GLY A 83 -27.22 -16.79 1.39
C GLY A 83 -26.39 -17.88 0.69
N ALA A 84 -25.09 -17.70 0.48
CA ALA A 84 -24.22 -18.78 0.01
C ALA A 84 -24.28 -19.98 0.95
N ARG A 85 -24.23 -21.19 0.38
CA ARG A 85 -24.12 -22.41 1.18
C ARG A 85 -22.82 -22.38 1.97
N PRO A 86 -22.83 -22.64 3.29
CA PRO A 86 -21.64 -22.50 4.14
C PRO A 86 -20.45 -23.35 3.66
N GLU A 87 -20.72 -24.56 3.17
CA GLU A 87 -19.70 -25.46 2.61
C GLU A 87 -19.01 -24.86 1.38
N GLU A 88 -19.77 -24.26 0.46
CA GLU A 88 -19.25 -23.61 -0.75
C GLU A 88 -18.40 -22.39 -0.38
N ALA A 89 -18.91 -21.54 0.51
CA ALA A 89 -18.19 -20.35 0.94
C ALA A 89 -16.86 -20.72 1.61
N ARG A 90 -16.85 -21.72 2.50
CA ARG A 90 -15.61 -22.21 3.13
C ARG A 90 -14.65 -22.85 2.13
N ARG A 91 -15.15 -23.61 1.16
CA ARG A 91 -14.31 -24.16 0.06
C ARG A 91 -13.63 -23.06 -0.75
N ARG A 92 -14.25 -21.89 -0.89
CA ARG A 92 -13.67 -20.70 -1.54
C ARG A 92 -12.72 -19.91 -0.64
N GLY A 93 -12.44 -20.38 0.58
CA GLY A 93 -11.56 -19.70 1.53
C GLY A 93 -12.21 -18.54 2.27
N CYS A 94 -13.55 -18.52 2.35
CA CYS A 94 -14.30 -17.54 3.13
C CYS A 94 -14.58 -18.06 4.55
N GLU A 95 -14.89 -17.14 5.46
CA GLU A 95 -15.47 -17.44 6.77
C GLU A 95 -16.63 -16.48 7.04
N PHE A 96 -17.62 -16.96 7.79
CA PHE A 96 -18.79 -16.16 8.17
C PHE A 96 -18.43 -15.24 9.32
N ASP A 97 -18.73 -13.96 9.18
CA ASP A 97 -18.56 -12.98 10.25
C ASP A 97 -19.92 -12.72 10.94
N PRO A 98 -20.08 -13.11 12.21
CA PRO A 98 -21.37 -13.06 12.90
C PRO A 98 -21.76 -11.64 13.35
N ILE A 99 -20.86 -10.66 13.24
CA ILE A 99 -21.20 -9.24 13.44
C ILE A 99 -21.93 -8.75 12.20
N SER A 100 -21.36 -8.96 11.02
CA SER A 100 -21.85 -8.41 9.76
C SER A 100 -22.91 -9.26 9.06
N PHE A 101 -22.99 -10.56 9.34
CA PHE A 101 -23.76 -11.55 8.57
C PHE A 101 -23.28 -11.74 7.13
N HIS A 102 -22.01 -11.46 6.87
CA HIS A 102 -21.39 -11.60 5.55
C HIS A 102 -20.26 -12.63 5.56
N TRP A 103 -19.92 -13.08 4.35
CA TRP A 103 -18.77 -13.93 4.10
C TRP A 103 -17.56 -13.09 3.69
N TYR A 104 -16.50 -13.16 4.48
CA TYR A 104 -15.24 -12.45 4.21
C TYR A 104 -14.07 -13.42 4.02
N PRO A 105 -12.93 -12.98 3.47
CA PRO A 105 -11.75 -13.83 3.37
C PRO A 105 -11.35 -14.37 4.74
N ARG A 106 -11.19 -15.69 4.86
CA ARG A 106 -10.98 -16.40 6.13
C ARG A 106 -9.86 -15.80 6.98
N ARG A 107 -8.76 -15.36 6.36
CA ARG A 107 -7.63 -14.72 7.03
C ARG A 107 -8.01 -13.45 7.82
N ARG A 108 -9.02 -12.71 7.38
CA ARG A 108 -9.47 -11.46 8.02
C ARG A 108 -10.38 -11.76 9.19
N VAL A 109 -11.32 -12.70 8.98
CA VAL A 109 -12.26 -13.12 10.03
C VAL A 109 -11.52 -13.80 11.18
N LEU A 110 -10.59 -14.71 10.86
CA LEU A 110 -9.81 -15.47 11.85
C LEU A 110 -8.59 -14.72 12.40
N ASP A 111 -8.37 -13.45 12.02
CA ASP A 111 -7.36 -12.61 12.67
C ASP A 111 -7.62 -12.54 14.19
N ALA A 112 -6.56 -12.62 15.00
CA ALA A 112 -6.69 -12.76 16.44
C ALA A 112 -7.42 -11.59 17.10
N ASP A 113 -7.17 -10.36 16.63
CA ASP A 113 -7.80 -9.16 17.16
C ASP A 113 -9.26 -9.08 16.68
N ASN A 114 -9.51 -9.44 15.42
CA ASN A 114 -10.88 -9.52 14.90
C ASN A 114 -11.73 -10.56 15.66
N GLN A 115 -11.14 -11.71 15.98
CA GLN A 115 -11.79 -12.74 16.79
C GLN A 115 -12.08 -12.26 18.21
N ALA A 116 -11.26 -11.37 18.78
CA ALA A 116 -11.55 -10.75 20.06
C ALA A 116 -12.76 -9.82 19.99
N ILE A 117 -12.88 -9.01 18.91
CA ILE A 117 -14.06 -8.18 18.65
C ILE A 117 -15.31 -9.04 18.49
N ILE A 118 -15.24 -10.11 17.68
CA ILE A 118 -16.35 -11.05 17.49
C ILE A 118 -16.81 -11.65 18.82
N ARG A 119 -15.87 -12.11 19.66
CA ARG A 119 -16.20 -12.67 20.98
C ARG A 119 -16.91 -11.64 21.86
N GLN A 120 -16.37 -10.41 21.94
CA GLN A 120 -17.00 -9.35 22.71
C GLN A 120 -18.42 -9.02 22.23
N PHE A 121 -18.66 -9.03 20.91
CA PHE A 121 -20.00 -8.87 20.35
C PHE A 121 -20.94 -10.01 20.77
N LEU A 122 -20.51 -11.26 20.65
CA LEU A 122 -21.32 -12.43 21.01
C LEU A 122 -21.62 -12.49 22.51
N ASP A 123 -20.70 -12.04 23.37
CA ASP A 123 -20.86 -11.97 24.82
C ASP A 123 -21.92 -10.95 25.27
N LYS A 124 -22.33 -10.01 24.40
CA LYS A 124 -23.44 -9.09 24.68
C LYS A 124 -24.82 -9.71 24.37
N GLY A 125 -24.84 -10.90 23.78
CA GLY A 125 -26.03 -11.70 23.50
C GLY A 125 -26.66 -12.33 24.76
N PRO A 126 -27.67 -13.20 24.61
CA PRO A 126 -28.07 -13.87 23.37
C PRO A 126 -28.69 -12.93 22.33
N TRP A 127 -28.45 -13.23 21.06
CA TRP A 127 -29.01 -12.51 19.91
C TRP A 127 -30.12 -13.32 19.27
N HIS A 128 -31.35 -12.85 19.40
CA HIS A 128 -32.54 -13.46 18.79
C HIS A 128 -32.88 -12.72 17.50
N ARG A 129 -32.96 -13.48 16.40
CA ARG A 129 -33.14 -12.97 15.04
C ARG A 129 -34.31 -13.69 14.40
N TYR A 130 -35.02 -13.01 13.50
CA TYR A 130 -36.27 -13.50 12.96
C TYR A 130 -36.33 -13.34 11.43
N TYR A 131 -37.11 -14.19 10.77
CA TYR A 131 -37.39 -14.06 9.34
C TYR A 131 -38.49 -13.03 9.04
N ASP A 132 -39.29 -12.68 10.04
CA ASP A 132 -40.45 -11.79 9.96
C ASP A 132 -40.36 -10.62 10.96
N ALA A 133 -41.06 -9.53 10.64
CA ALA A 133 -41.06 -8.30 11.42
C ALA A 133 -41.77 -8.47 12.77
N GLU A 134 -42.72 -9.39 12.81
CA GLU A 134 -43.54 -9.72 13.97
C GLU A 134 -42.76 -10.54 15.02
N GLY A 135 -41.58 -11.08 14.66
CA GLY A 135 -40.72 -11.83 15.56
C GLY A 135 -41.27 -13.23 15.89
N THR A 136 -41.95 -13.86 14.94
CA THR A 136 -42.66 -15.13 15.15
C THR A 136 -41.86 -16.36 14.67
N VAL A 137 -40.99 -16.19 13.69
CA VAL A 137 -40.17 -17.25 13.10
C VAL A 137 -38.70 -16.96 13.38
N GLU A 138 -38.20 -17.54 14.47
CA GLU A 138 -36.81 -17.38 14.88
C GLU A 138 -35.84 -18.10 13.93
N VAL A 139 -34.72 -17.44 13.63
CA VAL A 139 -33.62 -17.98 12.84
C VAL A 139 -32.79 -18.90 13.72
N ASP A 140 -32.48 -20.11 13.24
CA ASP A 140 -31.48 -20.97 13.91
C ASP A 140 -30.15 -20.20 14.02
N PRO A 141 -29.60 -19.99 15.23
CA PRO A 141 -28.33 -19.28 15.42
C PRO A 141 -27.15 -19.88 14.65
N LYS A 142 -27.23 -21.15 14.22
CA LYS A 142 -26.22 -21.83 13.40
C LYS A 142 -26.38 -21.60 11.91
N ASN A 143 -27.45 -20.92 11.48
CA ASN A 143 -27.67 -20.63 10.07
C ASN A 143 -26.77 -19.49 9.60
N GLU A 144 -25.84 -19.80 8.70
CA GLU A 144 -24.90 -18.84 8.08
C GLU A 144 -25.30 -18.52 6.62
N ALA A 145 -26.39 -19.10 6.12
CA ALA A 145 -26.95 -18.85 4.79
C ALA A 145 -28.06 -17.80 4.86
N LEU A 146 -27.73 -16.64 5.42
CA LEU A 146 -28.67 -15.55 5.67
C LEU A 146 -28.63 -14.51 4.55
N THR A 147 -29.79 -14.00 4.12
CA THR A 147 -29.90 -12.93 3.12
C THR A 147 -30.48 -11.65 3.71
N ALA A 148 -31.46 -11.76 4.60
CA ALA A 148 -32.07 -10.68 5.36
C ALA A 148 -32.60 -11.22 6.69
N LEU A 149 -32.64 -10.36 7.70
CA LEU A 149 -32.97 -10.70 9.09
C LEU A 149 -33.70 -9.54 9.74
N TRP A 150 -34.66 -9.85 10.60
CA TRP A 150 -35.20 -8.92 11.59
C TRP A 150 -34.47 -9.11 12.91
N LEU A 151 -34.00 -8.01 13.48
CA LEU A 151 -33.19 -7.99 14.70
C LEU A 151 -33.66 -6.87 15.63
N THR A 152 -33.37 -7.03 16.92
CA THR A 152 -33.79 -6.04 17.93
C THR A 152 -33.03 -4.72 17.75
N LYS A 153 -33.64 -3.58 18.12
CA LYS A 153 -32.93 -2.28 18.17
C LYS A 153 -31.64 -2.37 18.99
N ARG A 154 -31.65 -3.15 20.09
CA ARG A 154 -30.47 -3.41 20.94
C ARG A 154 -29.34 -4.07 20.16
N GLU A 155 -29.63 -5.15 19.44
CA GLU A 155 -28.62 -5.81 18.60
C GLU A 155 -28.10 -4.86 17.52
N HIS A 156 -28.97 -4.07 16.88
CA HIS A 156 -28.55 -3.10 15.85
C HIS A 156 -27.56 -2.07 16.39
N VAL A 157 -27.82 -1.48 17.57
CA VAL A 157 -26.92 -0.51 18.21
C VAL A 157 -25.57 -1.13 18.54
N VAL A 158 -25.58 -2.33 19.12
CA VAL A 158 -24.35 -3.06 19.47
C VAL A 158 -23.58 -3.46 18.22
N HIS A 159 -24.26 -3.93 17.17
CA HIS A 159 -23.70 -4.19 15.85
C HIS A 159 -23.02 -2.93 15.28
N CYS A 160 -23.70 -1.78 15.25
CA CYS A 160 -23.14 -0.53 14.73
C CYS A 160 -21.83 -0.14 15.44
N MET A 161 -21.79 -0.26 16.78
CA MET A 161 -20.57 0.01 17.56
C MET A 161 -19.42 -0.92 17.16
N TYR A 162 -19.65 -2.24 17.14
CA TYR A 162 -18.60 -3.21 16.83
C TYR A 162 -18.18 -3.19 15.35
N THR A 163 -19.09 -2.90 14.42
CA THR A 163 -18.79 -2.69 13.00
C THR A 163 -17.82 -1.52 12.80
N LEU A 164 -17.99 -0.41 13.54
CA LEU A 164 -17.05 0.72 13.49
C LEU A 164 -15.65 0.33 14.01
N GLN A 165 -15.59 -0.40 15.14
CA GLN A 165 -14.33 -0.91 15.68
C GLN A 165 -13.64 -1.88 14.71
N GLN A 166 -14.39 -2.82 14.15
CA GLN A 166 -13.90 -3.80 13.18
C GLN A 166 -13.38 -3.10 11.92
N THR A 167 -14.09 -2.10 11.42
CA THR A 167 -13.67 -1.29 10.27
C THR A 167 -12.32 -0.62 10.52
N HIS A 168 -12.17 0.05 11.68
CA HIS A 168 -10.89 0.68 12.03
C HIS A 168 -9.75 -0.34 12.16
N LEU A 169 -10.00 -1.49 12.82
CA LEU A 169 -9.03 -2.57 12.95
C LEU A 169 -8.56 -3.08 11.58
N TRP A 170 -9.50 -3.35 10.67
CA TRP A 170 -9.21 -3.92 9.36
C TRP A 170 -8.36 -2.96 8.52
N LEU A 171 -8.72 -1.67 8.52
CA LEU A 171 -7.93 -0.64 7.86
C LEU A 171 -6.50 -0.56 8.42
N ASN A 172 -6.33 -0.60 9.76
CA ASN A 172 -5.00 -0.58 10.39
C ASN A 172 -4.14 -1.80 10.04
N LYS A 173 -4.78 -2.95 9.74
CA LYS A 173 -4.10 -4.17 9.30
C LYS A 173 -3.88 -4.24 7.79
N GLY A 174 -4.27 -3.21 7.04
CA GLY A 174 -4.20 -3.20 5.58
C GLY A 174 -5.19 -4.14 4.89
N PHE A 175 -6.29 -4.50 5.57
CA PHE A 175 -7.41 -5.21 4.97
C PHE A 175 -8.43 -4.21 4.40
N ASP A 176 -9.14 -4.60 3.34
CA ASP A 176 -10.30 -3.83 2.89
C ASP A 176 -11.31 -3.76 4.03
N PRO A 177 -12.00 -2.63 4.26
CA PRO A 177 -12.98 -2.49 5.33
C PRO A 177 -14.14 -3.48 5.13
N PRO A 178 -14.77 -3.97 6.22
CA PRO A 178 -15.88 -4.92 6.15
C PRO A 178 -17.14 -4.30 5.53
N PHE A 179 -17.22 -2.97 5.42
CA PHE A 179 -18.33 -2.29 4.77
C PHE A 179 -17.88 -1.06 3.99
N ASN A 180 -18.76 -0.56 3.13
CA ASN A 180 -18.55 0.69 2.42
C ASN A 180 -18.84 1.92 3.31
N TYR A 181 -18.44 3.09 2.83
CA TYR A 181 -18.62 4.35 3.55
C TYR A 181 -20.09 4.69 3.85
N SER A 182 -21.04 4.32 2.99
CA SER A 182 -22.47 4.55 3.26
C SER A 182 -22.97 3.75 4.48
N HIS A 183 -22.42 2.56 4.73
CA HIS A 183 -22.75 1.80 5.93
C HIS A 183 -22.16 2.47 7.18
N THR A 184 -20.96 3.05 7.09
CA THR A 184 -20.39 3.88 8.17
C THR A 184 -21.30 5.05 8.52
N LEU A 185 -21.82 5.77 7.52
CA LEU A 185 -22.78 6.87 7.72
C LEU A 185 -24.07 6.39 8.40
N HIS A 186 -24.62 5.25 7.95
CA HIS A 186 -25.78 4.63 8.59
C HIS A 186 -25.51 4.30 10.06
N CYS A 187 -24.41 3.61 10.36
CA CYS A 187 -24.07 3.20 11.72
C CYS A 187 -23.90 4.41 12.65
N THR A 188 -23.16 5.44 12.24
CA THR A 188 -22.90 6.61 13.08
C THR A 188 -24.18 7.44 13.29
N SER A 189 -24.98 7.64 12.24
CA SER A 189 -26.27 8.31 12.38
C SER A 189 -27.23 7.53 13.28
N TRP A 190 -27.34 6.21 13.11
CA TRP A 190 -28.22 5.37 13.93
C TRP A 190 -27.85 5.41 15.42
N LEU A 191 -26.55 5.32 15.75
CA LEU A 191 -26.07 5.41 17.13
C LEU A 191 -26.52 6.72 17.80
N VAL A 192 -26.38 7.84 17.09
CA VAL A 192 -26.83 9.14 17.58
C VAL A 192 -28.36 9.18 17.67
N SER A 193 -29.06 8.74 16.62
CA SER A 193 -30.53 8.75 16.58
C SER A 193 -31.15 8.02 17.76
N VAL A 194 -30.63 6.85 18.14
CA VAL A 194 -31.14 6.10 19.30
C VAL A 194 -31.01 6.89 20.60
N ILE A 195 -29.93 7.64 20.79
CA ILE A 195 -29.75 8.51 21.96
C ILE A 195 -30.72 9.69 21.87
N MET A 196 -30.84 10.33 20.70
CA MET A 196 -31.69 11.52 20.54
C MET A 196 -33.19 11.20 20.59
N GLU A 197 -33.61 9.98 20.24
CA GLU A 197 -35.00 9.50 20.37
C GLU A 197 -35.42 9.33 21.84
N SER A 198 -34.47 9.09 22.76
CA SER A 198 -34.73 8.88 24.18
C SER A 198 -33.51 9.36 24.99
N PRO A 199 -33.31 10.68 25.08
CA PRO A 199 -32.09 11.25 25.62
C PRO A 199 -31.96 10.95 27.12
N PRO A 200 -30.76 10.64 27.62
CA PRO A 200 -30.52 10.57 29.06
C PRO A 200 -30.77 11.95 29.69
N THR A 201 -31.14 11.98 30.98
CA THR A 201 -31.54 13.22 31.67
C THR A 201 -30.43 14.27 31.76
N ASP A 202 -29.18 13.84 31.62
CA ASP A 202 -27.97 14.64 31.68
C ASP A 202 -27.30 14.81 30.31
N LEU A 203 -28.02 14.58 29.20
CA LEU A 203 -27.44 14.68 27.85
C LEU A 203 -26.79 16.06 27.58
N ASP A 204 -27.39 17.14 28.12
CA ASP A 204 -26.89 18.51 27.98
C ASP A 204 -25.92 18.92 29.11
N ALA A 205 -25.55 18.01 30.01
CA ALA A 205 -24.55 18.29 31.03
C ALA A 205 -23.17 18.51 30.39
N LEU A 206 -22.40 19.46 30.93
CA LEU A 206 -21.06 19.74 30.44
C LEU A 206 -20.14 18.53 30.63
N THR A 207 -19.43 18.15 29.58
CA THR A 207 -18.40 17.12 29.59
C THR A 207 -17.07 17.68 29.08
N VAL A 208 -15.96 17.09 29.52
CA VAL A 208 -14.63 17.50 29.05
C VAL A 208 -14.27 16.77 27.76
N HIS A 209 -13.91 17.51 26.72
CA HIS A 209 -13.28 16.97 25.53
C HIS A 209 -11.79 17.29 25.58
N ALA A 210 -10.99 16.29 25.99
CA ALA A 210 -9.55 16.40 26.05
C ALA A 210 -8.90 15.32 25.15
N VAL A 211 -7.83 15.71 24.47
CA VAL A 211 -7.01 14.80 23.67
C VAL A 211 -5.71 14.56 24.44
N PRO A 212 -5.30 13.31 24.71
CA PRO A 212 -4.07 13.05 25.41
C PRO A 212 -2.88 13.61 24.62
N TYR A 213 -1.98 14.30 25.31
CA TYR A 213 -0.78 14.86 24.71
C TYR A 213 0.13 13.77 24.15
N PRO A 214 0.77 14.01 22.99
CA PRO A 214 1.86 13.15 22.55
C PRO A 214 2.99 13.17 23.60
N HIS A 215 3.75 12.08 23.71
CA HIS A 215 4.85 11.96 24.68
C HIS A 215 5.86 13.12 24.58
N GLU A 216 5.98 13.76 23.42
CA GLU A 216 6.88 14.89 23.14
C GLU A 216 6.17 16.26 23.11
N TRP A 217 5.04 16.42 23.81
CA TRP A 217 4.26 17.68 23.82
C TRP A 217 5.09 18.92 24.17
N GLN A 218 6.19 18.75 24.89
CA GLN A 218 7.13 19.80 25.29
C GLN A 218 7.84 20.47 24.10
N VAL A 219 7.87 19.83 22.91
CA VAL A 219 8.42 20.40 21.67
C VAL A 219 7.52 21.50 21.11
N VAL A 220 6.22 21.41 21.39
CA VAL A 220 5.23 22.45 21.07
C VAL A 220 4.70 22.96 22.39
N LYS A 221 5.47 23.80 23.09
CA LYS A 221 4.86 24.72 24.06
C LYS A 221 4.17 25.80 23.24
N PRO A 222 2.84 25.78 23.04
CA PRO A 222 2.21 26.97 22.54
C PRO A 222 2.47 28.04 23.61
N LYS A 223 3.36 29.00 23.32
CA LYS A 223 3.43 30.24 24.07
C LYS A 223 2.19 31.04 23.67
N PHE A 224 1.04 30.54 24.10
CA PHE A 224 -0.24 31.16 23.89
C PHE A 224 -0.53 31.95 25.16
N PRO A 225 -0.75 33.27 25.08
CA PRO A 225 -1.09 34.08 26.25
C PRO A 225 -2.56 33.81 26.63
N CYS A 226 -2.86 32.56 26.96
CA CYS A 226 -4.20 32.05 27.18
C CYS A 226 -4.91 32.81 28.31
N GLU A 227 -4.21 33.25 29.36
CA GLU A 227 -4.81 34.09 30.41
C GLU A 227 -5.16 35.50 29.88
N GLU A 228 -4.29 36.09 29.06
CA GLU A 228 -4.49 37.44 28.51
C GLU A 228 -5.63 37.46 27.46
N GLU A 229 -5.84 36.33 26.77
CA GLU A 229 -6.91 36.14 25.78
C GLU A 229 -8.20 35.53 26.37
N GLY A 230 -8.25 35.27 27.69
CA GLY A 230 -9.42 34.70 28.35
C GLY A 230 -9.72 33.25 27.96
N LEU A 231 -8.71 32.50 27.52
CA LEU A 231 -8.77 31.10 27.14
C LEU A 231 -8.37 30.18 28.30
N SER A 232 -8.76 28.90 28.23
CA SER A 232 -8.31 27.88 29.19
C SER A 232 -6.81 27.62 29.03
N CYS A 233 -6.02 27.95 30.06
CA CYS A 233 -4.62 27.55 30.18
C CYS A 233 -4.44 26.16 30.80
N VAL A 234 -5.53 25.60 31.31
CA VAL A 234 -5.54 24.24 31.85
C VAL A 234 -5.88 23.29 30.71
N SER A 235 -4.97 22.36 30.48
CA SER A 235 -5.25 21.16 29.71
C SER A 235 -5.58 20.04 30.69
N TRP A 236 -6.57 19.23 30.32
CA TRP A 236 -7.07 18.11 31.11
C TRP A 236 -6.55 16.78 30.57
#